data_AF-A0A8H5PD80-F1
#
_entry.id   AF-A0A8H5PD80-F1
#
_cell.length_a   1.000
_cell.length_b   1.000
_cell.length_c   1.000
_cell.angle_alpha   90.00
_cell.angle_beta   90.00
_cell.angle_gamma   90.00
#
_symmetry.space_group_name_H-M   'P 1'
#
loop_
_entity.id
_entity.type
_entity.pdbx_description
1 polymer ?
#
loop_
_entity_poly.entity_id
_entity_poly.type
_entity_poly.pdbx_seq_one_letter_code
_entity_poly.pdbx_strand_id
1 'polypeptide(L)'
;MGEVAPGALGSWDPTHTIKVSLDTVVKLLQYPNPDFPVNEEANTLFLSNNSAFRERAQDWAVKYAGAPAAETHSASYGGYNRKLIDPYIDAGYDKDAVVEAFKYCGIDRNNGQDYTLEEAYQGDILARLSDAE
;
A
#
# COMPACT_ATOMS: atom_id res chain seq x y z
N MET A 1 -17.57 -9.99 -14.62
CA MET A 1 -16.43 -9.24 -14.03
C MET A 1 -16.88 -7.80 -13.85
N GLY A 2 -16.74 -7.24 -12.64
CA GLY A 2 -17.23 -5.90 -12.28
C GLY A 2 -18.56 -5.87 -11.52
N GLU A 3 -18.99 -7.00 -10.96
CA GLU A 3 -20.23 -7.07 -10.18
C GLU A 3 -20.03 -6.52 -8.77
N VAL A 4 -21.04 -5.84 -8.25
CA VAL A 4 -21.11 -5.39 -6.86
C VAL A 4 -22.17 -6.24 -6.17
N ALA A 5 -21.86 -6.79 -4.99
CA ALA A 5 -22.79 -7.60 -4.24
C ALA A 5 -24.07 -6.79 -3.94
N PRO A 6 -25.28 -7.26 -4.34
CA PRO A 6 -26.52 -6.54 -4.08
C PRO A 6 -26.75 -6.27 -2.59
N GLY A 7 -26.37 -7.20 -1.71
CA GLY A 7 -26.45 -7.04 -0.26
C GLY A 7 -25.59 -5.89 0.28
N ALA A 8 -24.47 -5.57 -0.40
CA ALA A 8 -23.61 -4.45 -0.02
C ALA A 8 -24.20 -3.08 -0.40
N LEU A 9 -25.15 -3.03 -1.36
CA LEU A 9 -25.83 -1.81 -1.77
C LEU A 9 -27.00 -1.43 -0.82
N GLY A 10 -27.31 -2.29 0.14
CA GLY A 10 -28.43 -2.14 1.06
C GLY A 10 -29.72 -2.74 0.53
N SER A 11 -30.80 -2.53 1.29
CA SER A 11 -32.12 -3.02 0.88
C SER A 11 -32.69 -2.18 -0.27
N TRP A 12 -33.36 -2.85 -1.21
CA TRP A 12 -34.11 -2.17 -2.26
C TRP A 12 -35.28 -1.37 -1.65
N ASP A 13 -35.44 -0.12 -2.11
CA ASP A 13 -36.55 0.76 -1.73
C ASP A 13 -36.96 1.62 -2.94
N PRO A 14 -38.27 1.80 -3.24
CA PRO A 14 -38.71 2.57 -4.41
C PRO A 14 -38.37 4.06 -4.36
N THR A 15 -37.97 4.59 -3.20
CA THR A 15 -37.49 5.97 -3.04
C THR A 15 -35.98 6.09 -3.28
N HIS A 16 -35.24 4.98 -3.39
CA HIS A 16 -33.83 5.01 -3.72
C HIS A 16 -33.62 5.53 -5.14
N THR A 17 -32.78 6.54 -5.23
CA THR A 17 -32.36 7.13 -6.49
C THR A 17 -31.00 6.59 -6.90
N ILE A 18 -30.66 6.76 -8.17
CA ILE A 18 -29.33 6.44 -8.71
C ILE A 18 -28.23 7.12 -7.89
N LYS A 19 -28.48 8.35 -7.39
CA LYS A 19 -27.55 9.07 -6.53
C LYS A 19 -27.23 8.30 -5.25
N VAL A 20 -28.24 7.76 -4.57
CA VAL A 20 -28.04 6.98 -3.35
C VAL A 20 -27.22 5.73 -3.64
N SER A 21 -27.50 5.05 -4.76
CA SER A 21 -26.71 3.89 -5.19
C SER A 21 -25.24 4.25 -5.45
N LEU A 22 -24.98 5.36 -6.13
CA LEU A 22 -23.61 5.82 -6.40
C LEU A 22 -22.88 6.26 -5.13
N ASP A 23 -23.54 6.99 -4.23
CA ASP A 23 -22.99 7.35 -2.91
C ASP A 23 -22.61 6.09 -2.11
N THR A 24 -23.43 5.03 -2.17
CA THR A 24 -23.12 3.75 -1.54
C THR A 24 -21.93 3.05 -2.20
N VAL A 25 -21.81 3.06 -3.53
CA VAL A 25 -20.63 2.51 -4.22
C VAL A 25 -19.36 3.26 -3.81
N VAL A 26 -19.40 4.59 -3.72
CA VAL A 26 -18.26 5.38 -3.25
C VAL A 26 -17.89 5.02 -1.81
N LYS A 27 -18.87 4.84 -0.93
CA LYS A 27 -18.63 4.36 0.45
C LYS A 27 -17.99 2.98 0.46
N LEU A 28 -18.42 2.04 -0.39
CA LEU A 28 -17.83 0.70 -0.48
C LEU A 28 -16.38 0.72 -0.98
N LEU A 29 -16.03 1.65 -1.87
CA LEU A 29 -14.64 1.84 -2.31
C LEU A 29 -13.74 2.34 -1.17
N GLN A 30 -14.27 3.15 -0.26
CA GLN A 30 -13.54 3.67 0.90
C GLN A 30 -13.51 2.67 2.06
N TYR A 31 -14.60 1.94 2.24
CA TYR A 31 -14.82 1.01 3.34
C TYR A 31 -15.32 -0.33 2.78
N PRO A 32 -14.40 -1.24 2.40
CA PRO A 32 -14.76 -2.56 1.90
C PRO A 32 -15.58 -3.33 2.93
N ASN A 33 -16.64 -4.01 2.49
CA ASN A 33 -17.51 -4.80 3.34
C ASN A 33 -17.20 -6.32 3.21
N PRO A 34 -16.56 -6.95 4.21
CA PRO A 34 -16.18 -8.36 4.15
C PRO A 34 -17.35 -9.34 4.33
N ASP A 35 -18.52 -8.86 4.78
CA ASP A 35 -19.72 -9.71 4.94
C ASP A 35 -20.34 -10.11 3.60
N PHE A 36 -20.07 -9.35 2.53
CA PHE A 36 -20.58 -9.59 1.18
C PHE A 36 -19.45 -9.65 0.14
N PRO A 37 -18.54 -10.64 0.23
CA PRO A 37 -17.41 -10.73 -0.67
C PRO A 37 -17.86 -11.20 -2.06
N VAL A 38 -17.59 -10.38 -3.09
CA VAL A 38 -17.75 -10.79 -4.50
C VAL A 38 -16.51 -11.53 -4.99
N ASN A 39 -15.33 -11.17 -4.46
CA ASN A 39 -14.05 -11.80 -4.78
C ASN A 39 -13.43 -12.32 -3.48
N GLU A 40 -13.40 -13.64 -3.33
CA GLU A 40 -12.88 -14.32 -2.14
C GLU A 40 -11.37 -14.14 -1.97
N GLU A 41 -10.60 -14.10 -3.07
CA GLU A 41 -9.15 -13.85 -3.01
C GLU A 41 -8.86 -12.44 -2.47
N ALA A 42 -9.57 -11.44 -3.00
CA ALA A 42 -9.44 -10.06 -2.56
C ALA A 42 -9.90 -9.89 -1.11
N ASN A 43 -10.97 -10.58 -0.69
CA ASN A 43 -11.45 -10.56 0.68
C ASN A 43 -10.44 -11.21 1.65
N THR A 44 -9.90 -12.37 1.29
CA THR A 44 -8.88 -13.06 2.09
C THR A 44 -7.63 -12.20 2.24
N LEU A 45 -7.19 -11.56 1.15
CA LEU A 45 -6.07 -10.63 1.16
C LEU A 45 -6.36 -9.40 2.03
N PHE A 46 -7.56 -8.82 1.93
CA PHE A 46 -8.00 -7.68 2.76
C PHE A 46 -7.98 -8.00 4.26
N LEU A 47 -8.48 -9.19 4.63
CA LEU A 47 -8.56 -9.67 6.02
C LEU A 47 -7.19 -10.09 6.59
N SER A 48 -6.36 -10.73 5.77
CA SER A 48 -5.09 -11.32 6.21
C SER A 48 -3.91 -10.35 6.10
N ASN A 49 -3.84 -9.56 5.03
CA ASN A 49 -2.78 -8.60 4.77
C ASN A 49 -3.32 -7.35 4.07
N ASN A 50 -3.88 -6.44 4.88
CA ASN A 50 -4.46 -5.20 4.39
C ASN A 50 -3.44 -4.34 3.62
N SER A 51 -2.15 -4.39 4.00
CA SER A 51 -1.09 -3.64 3.30
C SER A 51 -0.95 -4.08 1.85
N ALA A 52 -0.81 -5.40 1.63
CA ALA A 52 -0.72 -5.97 0.29
C ALA A 52 -2.01 -5.77 -0.53
N PHE A 53 -3.18 -5.81 0.13
CA PHE A 53 -4.45 -5.46 -0.53
C PHE A 53 -4.44 -4.03 -1.07
N ARG A 54 -4.00 -3.05 -0.27
CA ARG A 54 -3.95 -1.64 -0.67
C ARG A 54 -2.98 -1.40 -1.82
N GLU A 55 -1.82 -2.04 -1.82
CA GLU A 55 -0.84 -1.96 -2.91
C GLU A 55 -1.45 -2.48 -4.22
N ARG A 56 -2.03 -3.68 -4.20
CA ARG A 56 -2.68 -4.27 -5.39
C ARG A 56 -3.87 -3.44 -5.87
N ALA A 57 -4.67 -2.90 -4.95
CA ALA A 57 -5.77 -2.00 -5.29
C ALA A 57 -5.28 -0.71 -5.97
N GLN A 58 -4.16 -0.15 -5.50
CA GLN A 58 -3.51 1.01 -6.10
C GLN A 58 -3.00 0.70 -7.51
N ASP A 59 -2.29 -0.41 -7.70
CA ASP A 59 -1.81 -0.84 -9.02
C ASP A 59 -2.95 -0.96 -10.04
N TRP A 60 -4.09 -1.52 -9.61
CA TRP A 60 -5.28 -1.65 -10.44
C TRP A 60 -5.93 -0.29 -10.73
N ALA A 61 -5.97 0.61 -9.74
CA ALA A 61 -6.50 1.95 -9.92
C ALA A 61 -5.66 2.76 -10.93
N VAL A 62 -4.33 2.63 -10.90
CA VAL A 62 -3.43 3.25 -11.87
C VAL A 62 -3.67 2.65 -13.27
N LYS A 63 -3.71 1.31 -13.37
CA LYS A 63 -3.83 0.61 -14.65
C LYS A 63 -5.17 0.81 -15.35
N TYR A 64 -6.27 0.85 -14.60
CA TYR A 64 -7.63 0.81 -15.19
C TYR A 64 -8.47 2.05 -14.91
N ALA A 65 -8.18 2.84 -13.89
CA ALA A 65 -8.96 4.02 -13.51
C ALA A 65 -8.22 5.35 -13.72
N GLY A 66 -6.98 5.31 -14.24
CA GLY A 66 -6.17 6.51 -14.46
C GLY A 66 -5.85 7.26 -13.17
N ALA A 67 -5.85 6.56 -12.03
CA ALA A 67 -5.37 7.13 -10.78
C ALA A 67 -3.94 7.62 -11.00
N PRO A 68 -3.51 8.73 -10.37
CA PRO A 68 -2.11 9.06 -10.37
C PRO A 68 -1.37 7.83 -9.86
N ALA A 69 -0.25 7.51 -10.52
CA ALA A 69 0.78 6.70 -9.89
C ALA A 69 1.30 7.54 -8.71
N ALA A 70 0.49 7.67 -7.66
CA ALA A 70 0.98 7.96 -6.33
C ALA A 70 2.06 6.93 -6.17
N GLU A 71 3.31 7.41 -6.10
CA GLU A 71 4.49 6.57 -5.99
C GLU A 71 4.13 5.44 -5.05
N THR A 72 4.01 4.22 -5.60
CA THR A 72 3.77 3.04 -4.78
C THR A 72 4.83 3.13 -3.70
N HIS A 73 4.42 3.06 -2.44
CA HIS A 73 5.30 3.30 -1.29
C HIS A 73 6.56 2.42 -1.31
N SER A 74 6.56 1.36 -2.13
CA SER A 74 7.69 0.50 -2.46
C SER A 74 8.53 1.07 -3.62
N ALA A 75 7.93 1.52 -4.73
CA ALA A 75 8.65 1.86 -5.97
C ALA A 75 9.55 3.09 -5.84
N SER A 76 9.13 4.14 -5.12
CA SER A 76 9.96 5.34 -4.94
C SER A 76 11.07 5.21 -3.91
N TYR A 77 10.97 4.19 -3.07
CA TYR A 77 11.98 3.75 -2.11
C TYR A 77 12.75 2.54 -2.64
N GLY A 78 12.79 2.32 -3.96
CA GLY A 78 13.60 1.25 -4.57
C GLY A 78 13.17 -0.19 -4.24
N GLY A 79 11.94 -0.37 -3.76
CA GLY A 79 11.32 -1.62 -3.31
C GLY A 79 11.32 -1.80 -1.79
N TYR A 80 11.86 -0.84 -1.02
CA TYR A 80 11.94 -0.92 0.44
C TYR A 80 10.69 -0.37 1.13
N ASN A 81 10.40 -0.88 2.34
CA ASN A 81 9.30 -0.37 3.15
C ASN A 81 9.60 1.05 3.64
N ARG A 82 8.64 1.95 3.47
CA ARG A 82 8.72 3.35 3.91
C ARG A 82 9.11 3.52 5.38
N LYS A 83 8.60 2.70 6.30
CA LYS A 83 8.92 2.79 7.73
C LYS A 83 10.39 2.50 8.04
N LEU A 84 11.09 1.82 7.14
CA LEU A 84 12.53 1.61 7.26
C LEU A 84 13.31 2.81 6.78
N ILE A 85 12.83 3.54 5.78
CA ILE A 85 13.56 4.66 5.16
C ILE A 85 13.22 6.00 5.84
N ASP A 86 11.96 6.21 6.23
CA ASP A 86 11.47 7.46 6.84
C ASP A 86 12.29 7.91 8.06
N PRO A 87 12.72 7.04 9.01
CA PRO A 87 13.57 7.46 10.12
C PRO A 87 14.90 8.10 9.69
N TYR A 88 15.46 7.68 8.54
CA TYR A 88 16.70 8.24 7.99
C TYR A 88 16.43 9.57 7.28
N ILE A 89 15.29 9.70 6.59
CA ILE A 89 14.87 10.98 5.99
C ILE A 89 14.58 12.02 7.08
N ASP A 90 13.88 11.64 8.15
CA ASP A 90 13.61 12.51 9.30
C ASP A 90 14.89 12.91 10.05
N ALA A 91 15.92 12.06 10.01
CA ALA A 91 17.26 12.37 10.51
C ALA A 91 18.06 13.31 9.59
N GLY A 92 17.56 13.62 8.39
CA GLY A 92 18.16 14.57 7.45
C GLY A 92 18.94 13.94 6.30
N TYR A 93 18.93 12.61 6.14
CA TYR A 93 19.62 11.94 5.04
C TYR A 93 18.81 11.97 3.74
N ASP A 94 19.50 12.02 2.61
CA ASP A 94 18.88 11.99 1.29
C ASP A 94 18.29 10.62 0.96
N LYS A 95 17.06 10.60 0.42
CA LYS A 95 16.34 9.37 0.10
C LYS A 95 17.13 8.45 -0.84
N ASP A 96 17.75 8.99 -1.88
CA ASP A 96 18.48 8.20 -2.87
C ASP A 96 19.74 7.60 -2.27
N ALA A 97 20.44 8.33 -1.40
CA ALA A 97 21.59 7.83 -0.64
C ALA A 97 21.20 6.67 0.30
N VAL A 98 20.07 6.78 1.01
CA VAL A 98 19.57 5.71 1.88
C VAL A 98 19.20 4.46 1.08
N VAL A 99 18.54 4.61 -0.07
CA VAL A 99 18.19 3.49 -0.95
C VAL A 99 19.45 2.80 -1.51
N GLU A 100 20.51 3.54 -1.83
CA GLU A 100 21.79 2.94 -2.25
C GLU A 100 22.50 2.21 -1.10
N ALA A 101 22.51 2.78 0.11
CA ALA A 101 23.07 2.12 1.29
C ALA A 101 22.35 0.80 1.58
N PHE A 102 21.02 0.78 1.51
CA PHE A 102 20.22 -0.43 1.69
C PHE A 102 20.53 -1.51 0.64
N LYS A 103 20.73 -1.13 -0.62
CA LYS A 103 21.16 -2.06 -1.68
C LYS A 103 22.55 -2.62 -1.41
N TYR A 104 23.48 -1.79 -0.94
CA TYR A 104 24.85 -2.19 -0.64
C TYR A 104 24.93 -3.15 0.54
N CYS A 105 24.22 -2.85 1.63
CA CYS A 105 24.14 -3.70 2.82
C CYS A 105 23.36 -5.01 2.58
N GLY A 106 22.82 -5.23 1.37
CA GLY A 106 22.10 -6.45 1.02
C GLY A 106 20.78 -6.60 1.77
N ILE A 107 20.17 -5.48 2.17
CA ILE A 107 18.88 -5.49 2.86
C ILE A 107 17.83 -6.06 1.92
N ASP A 108 17.11 -7.08 2.40
CA ASP A 108 16.04 -7.70 1.62
C ASP A 108 14.89 -6.71 1.45
N ARG A 109 14.34 -6.61 0.26
CA ARG A 109 13.22 -5.71 -0.01
C ARG A 109 11.94 -6.18 0.68
N ASN A 110 11.92 -7.44 1.12
CA ASN A 110 10.82 -8.13 1.79
C ASN A 110 9.45 -7.86 1.14
N ASN A 111 9.44 -7.68 -0.19
CA ASN A 111 8.29 -7.26 -0.96
C ASN A 111 7.50 -6.07 -0.35
N GLY A 112 8.21 -5.10 0.23
CA GLY A 112 7.62 -3.92 0.89
C GLY A 112 6.95 -4.21 2.24
N GLN A 113 7.08 -5.41 2.80
CA GLN A 113 6.51 -5.75 4.11
C GLN A 113 7.27 -5.04 5.24
N ASP A 114 6.54 -4.70 6.30
CA ASP A 114 7.05 -4.03 7.49
C ASP A 114 7.84 -5.04 8.34
N TYR A 115 9.11 -4.79 8.60
CA TYR A 115 9.93 -5.58 9.52
C TYR A 115 10.97 -4.69 10.19
N THR A 116 11.42 -5.07 11.37
CA THR A 116 12.46 -4.35 12.09
C THR A 116 13.82 -4.84 11.62
N LEU A 117 14.68 -3.92 11.17
CA LEU A 117 16.10 -4.21 10.91
C LEU A 117 16.79 -4.52 12.24
N GLU A 118 17.65 -5.54 12.29
CA GLU A 118 18.53 -5.74 13.44
C GLU A 118 19.49 -4.56 13.58
N GLU A 119 19.78 -4.15 14.82
CA GLU A 119 20.64 -3.00 15.15
C GLU A 119 22.02 -3.06 14.47
N ALA A 120 22.54 -4.26 14.21
CA ALA A 120 23.79 -4.47 13.48
C ALA A 120 23.72 -3.88 12.06
N TYR A 121 22.65 -4.18 11.31
CA TYR A 121 22.46 -3.65 9.95
C TYR A 121 22.20 -2.14 9.96
N GLN A 122 21.52 -1.61 10.98
CA GLN A 122 21.33 -0.17 11.12
C GLN A 122 22.67 0.56 11.28
N GLY A 123 23.61 -0.03 12.04
CA GLY A 123 24.96 0.50 12.22
C GLY A 123 25.75 0.58 10.91
N ASP A 124 25.73 -0.49 10.10
CA ASP A 124 26.41 -0.53 8.80
C ASP A 124 25.82 0.49 7.79
N ILE A 125 24.49 0.64 7.77
CA ILE A 125 23.80 1.61 6.91
C ILE A 125 24.21 3.04 7.28
N LEU A 126 24.19 3.37 8.59
CA LEU A 126 24.58 4.70 9.07
C LEU A 126 26.04 5.00 8.79
N ALA A 127 26.94 4.03 9.02
CA ALA A 127 28.36 4.18 8.70
C ALA A 127 28.54 4.53 7.21
N ARG A 128 27.82 3.84 6.32
CA ARG A 128 27.90 4.09 4.87
C ARG A 128 27.35 5.45 4.46
N LEU A 129 26.27 5.91 5.11
CA LEU A 129 25.68 7.23 4.88
C LEU A 129 26.62 8.36 5.35
N SER A 130 27.29 8.19 6.50
CA SER A 130 28.27 9.17 6.99
C SER A 130 29.58 9.22 6.19
N ASP A 131 29.95 8.13 5.52
CA ASP A 131 31.15 8.07 4.66
C ASP A 131 30.89 8.65 3.25
N ALA A 132 29.62 8.89 2.90
CA ALA A 132 29.22 9.40 1.59
C ALA A 132 29.09 10.93 1.51
N GLU A 133 29.31 11.64 2.63
CA GLU A 133 29.23 13.11 2.75
C GLU A 133 30.57 13.82 2.46
#